data_AF-A0A920T6P2-F1
#
_entry.id   AF-A0A920T6P2-F1
#
_cell.length_a   1.000
_cell.length_b   1.000
_cell.length_c   1.000
_cell.angle_alpha   90.00
_cell.angle_beta   90.00
_cell.angle_gamma   90.00
#
_symmetry.space_group_name_H-M   'P 1'
#
loop_
_entity.id
_entity.type
_entity.pdbx_description
1 polymer ?
#
loop_
_entity_poly.entity_id
_entity_poly.type
_entity_poly.pdbx_seq_one_letter_code
_entity_poly.pdbx_strand_id
1 'polypeptide(L)'
;MPIQHGSDKILKSMRRGLGQKGIKDRIDSLRELIPDIRIRTTLIVGYPGEEEKDFQQLYDFVDEIKFDRLGVFTYSEEEGTLAKS
;
A
#
# COMPACT_ATOMS: atom_id res chain seq x y z
N MET A 1 -2.69 4.31 8.67
CA MET A 1 -2.27 2.90 8.55
C MET A 1 -1.29 2.81 7.38
N PRO A 2 -0.01 2.48 7.58
CA PRO A 2 0.95 2.44 6.47
C PRO A 2 0.79 1.14 5.67
N ILE A 3 0.12 1.27 4.53
CA ILE A 3 -0.17 0.17 3.59
C ILE A 3 1.07 -0.14 2.73
N GLN A 4 1.87 0.89 2.44
CA GLN A 4 3.09 0.88 1.63
C GLN A 4 2.91 0.53 0.15
N HIS A 5 2.12 -0.48 -0.22
CA HIS A 5 1.79 -0.77 -1.62
C HIS A 5 0.39 -1.41 -1.75
N GLY A 6 -0.18 -1.42 -2.96
CA GLY A 6 -1.46 -2.05 -3.27
C GLY A 6 -1.36 -3.38 -4.02
N SER A 7 -0.17 -3.91 -4.30
CA SER A 7 0.00 -5.17 -5.04
C SER A 7 0.38 -6.27 -4.05
N ASP A 8 -0.33 -7.40 -4.09
CA ASP A 8 -0.04 -8.55 -3.22
C ASP A 8 1.37 -9.10 -3.42
N LYS A 9 1.86 -9.08 -4.67
CA LYS A 9 3.23 -9.48 -5.02
C LYS A 9 4.24 -8.60 -4.29
N ILE A 10 4.08 -7.28 -4.39
CA ILE A 10 4.98 -6.30 -3.76
C ILE A 10 4.85 -6.31 -2.24
N LEU A 11 3.62 -6.36 -1.72
CA LEU A 11 3.35 -6.50 -0.30
C LEU A 11 4.03 -7.74 0.29
N LYS A 12 3.97 -8.89 -0.41
CA LYS A 12 4.65 -10.11 0.01
C LYS A 12 6.17 -9.94 0.03
N SER A 13 6.75 -9.28 -0.98
CA SER A 13 8.19 -8.96 -1.02
C SER A 13 8.60 -8.05 0.14
N MET A 14 7.75 -7.07 0.48
CA MET A 14 7.90 -6.19 1.65
C MET A 14 7.61 -6.89 3.00
N ARG A 15 7.39 -8.22 3.00
CA ARG A 15 7.01 -9.02 4.18
C ARG A 15 5.73 -8.54 4.87
N ARG A 16 4.78 -8.00 4.11
CA ARG A 16 3.44 -7.59 4.56
C ARG A 16 2.46 -8.73 4.29
N GLY A 17 1.86 -9.28 5.34
CA GLY A 17 1.01 -10.47 5.26
C GLY A 17 -0.50 -10.23 5.08
N LEU A 18 -0.96 -8.97 4.98
CA LEU A 18 -2.39 -8.66 4.94
C LEU A 18 -3.01 -8.72 3.53
N GLY A 19 -2.20 -8.54 2.48
CA GLY A 19 -2.68 -8.41 1.10
C GLY A 19 -3.61 -7.20 0.89
N GLN A 20 -3.88 -6.87 -0.37
CA GLN A 20 -4.73 -5.77 -0.79
C GLN A 20 -6.15 -5.94 -0.23
N LYS A 21 -6.72 -7.14 -0.34
CA LYS A 21 -8.07 -7.44 0.15
C LYS A 21 -8.18 -7.25 1.67
N GLY A 22 -7.25 -7.78 2.45
CA GLY A 22 -7.31 -7.66 3.91
C GLY A 22 -7.12 -6.22 4.39
N ILE A 23 -6.40 -5.40 3.63
CA ILE A 23 -6.32 -3.95 3.89
C ILE A 23 -7.66 -3.29 3.59
N LYS A 24 -8.27 -3.57 2.43
CA LYS A 24 -9.57 -3.03 2.04
C LYS A 24 -10.65 -3.37 3.07
N ASP A 25 -10.80 -4.65 3.41
CA ASP A 25 -11.79 -5.13 4.38
C ASP A 25 -11.67 -4.36 5.72
N ARG A 26 -10.43 -4.11 6.18
CA ARG A 26 -10.19 -3.32 7.40
C ARG A 26 -10.59 -1.86 7.27
N ILE A 27 -10.32 -1.24 6.13
CA ILE A 27 -10.70 0.14 5.87
C ILE A 27 -12.22 0.29 5.84
N ASP A 28 -12.89 -0.64 5.16
CA ASP A 28 -14.34 -0.66 5.05
C ASP A 28 -14.97 -0.83 6.44
N SER A 29 -14.52 -1.80 7.23
CA SER A 29 -15.00 -1.97 8.61
C SER A 29 -14.77 -0.74 9.48
N LEU A 30 -13.65 -0.02 9.31
CA LEU A 30 -13.38 1.21 10.04
C LEU A 30 -14.34 2.34 9.65
N ARG A 31 -14.69 2.44 8.36
CA ARG A 31 -15.66 3.42 7.85
C ARG A 31 -17.08 3.10 8.29
N GLU A 32 -17.45 1.83 8.35
CA GLU A 32 -18.74 1.40 8.87
C GLU A 32 -18.90 1.75 10.36
N LEU A 33 -17.84 1.55 11.16
CA LEU A 33 -17.85 1.84 12.59
C LEU A 33 -17.76 3.34 12.90
N ILE A 34 -17.04 4.10 12.07
CA ILE A 34 -16.80 5.53 12.26
C ILE A 34 -16.95 6.23 10.89
N PRO A 35 -18.17 6.71 10.54
CA PRO A 35 -18.47 7.27 9.23
C PRO A 35 -17.56 8.44 8.81
N ASP A 36 -17.10 9.24 9.78
CA ASP A 36 -16.26 10.42 9.55
C ASP A 36 -14.76 10.15 9.74
N ILE A 37 -14.34 8.88 9.75
CA ILE A 37 -12.94 8.53 9.98
C ILE A 37 -12.04 9.08 8.88
N ARG A 38 -11.00 9.80 9.28
CA ARG A 38 -9.94 10.26 8.38
C ARG A 38 -8.83 9.22 8.27
N ILE A 39 -8.63 8.67 7.09
CA ILE A 39 -7.64 7.63 6.84
C ILE A 39 -6.45 8.24 6.09
N ARG A 40 -5.31 8.26 6.78
CA ARG A 40 -4.01 8.63 6.21
C ARG A 40 -3.16 7.40 5.94
N THR A 41 -2.52 7.38 4.77
CA THR A 41 -1.55 6.36 4.40
C THR A 41 -0.35 6.94 3.64
N THR A 42 0.66 6.09 3.48
CA THR A 42 1.87 6.35 2.71
C THR A 42 2.14 5.16 1.80
N LEU A 43 2.54 5.46 0.57
CA LEU A 43 2.86 4.49 -0.47
C LEU A 43 4.29 4.66 -0.93
N ILE A 44 4.87 3.55 -1.38
CA ILE A 44 6.19 3.47 -1.98
C ILE A 44 5.98 2.99 -3.43
N VAL A 45 6.56 3.70 -4.39
CA VAL A 45 6.58 3.33 -5.82
C VAL A 45 8.01 3.11 -6.30
N GLY A 46 8.20 2.36 -7.37
CA GLY A 46 9.52 2.02 -7.90
C GLY A 46 10.26 0.98 -7.05
N TYR A 47 9.52 0.13 -6.33
CA TYR A 47 10.12 -0.93 -5.53
C TYR A 47 10.81 -1.99 -6.43
N PRO A 48 11.93 -2.63 -6.03
CA PRO A 48 12.58 -3.65 -6.83
C PRO A 48 11.62 -4.79 -7.20
N GLY A 49 11.42 -5.00 -8.50
CA GLY A 49 10.48 -5.99 -9.04
C GLY A 49 9.04 -5.50 -9.22
N GLU A 50 8.76 -4.21 -9.01
CA GLU A 50 7.52 -3.55 -9.43
C GLU A 50 7.41 -3.55 -10.96
N GLU A 51 6.34 -4.16 -11.46
CA GLU A 51 5.98 -4.11 -12.88
C GLU A 51 4.84 -3.11 -13.11
N GLU A 52 4.58 -2.74 -14.36
CA GLU A 52 3.49 -1.83 -14.73
C GLU A 52 2.13 -2.29 -14.20
N LYS A 53 1.86 -3.61 -14.20
CA LYS A 53 0.65 -4.21 -13.63
C LYS A 53 0.54 -4.04 -12.11
N ASP A 54 1.67 -3.99 -11.41
CA ASP A 54 1.71 -3.81 -9.95
C ASP A 54 1.42 -2.35 -9.61
N PHE A 55 1.96 -1.43 -10.41
CA PHE A 55 1.65 -0.01 -10.32
C PHE A 55 0.17 0.28 -10.65
N GLN A 56 -0.38 -0.35 -11.70
CA GLN A 56 -1.80 -0.16 -12.04
C GLN A 56 -2.72 -0.66 -10.92
N GLN A 57 -2.43 -1.83 -10.33
CA GLN A 57 -3.16 -2.31 -9.15
C GLN A 57 -3.09 -1.34 -7.97
N LEU A 58 -1.92 -0.73 -7.74
CA LEU A 58 -1.77 0.29 -6.71
C LEU A 58 -2.63 1.52 -7.02
N TYR A 59 -2.64 1.98 -8.26
CA TYR A 59 -3.43 3.12 -8.71
C TYR A 59 -4.93 2.87 -8.52
N ASP A 60 -5.43 1.74 -9.02
CA ASP A 60 -6.84 1.35 -8.91
C ASP A 60 -7.25 1.22 -7.44
N PHE A 61 -6.38 0.66 -6.59
CA PHE A 61 -6.60 0.56 -5.16
C PHE A 61 -6.72 1.93 -4.48
N VAL A 62 -5.90 2.91 -4.86
CA VAL A 62 -5.98 4.27 -4.32
C VAL A 62 -7.28 4.96 -4.74
N ASP A 63 -7.67 4.82 -6.01
CA ASP A 63 -8.90 5.40 -6.55
C ASP A 63 -10.15 4.81 -5.89
N GLU A 64 -10.15 3.49 -5.66
CA GLU A 64 -11.24 2.80 -4.97
C GLU A 64 -11.35 3.23 -3.51
N ILE A 65 -10.24 3.23 -2.78
CA ILE A 65 -10.25 3.47 -1.34
C ILE A 65 -10.48 4.94 -1.02
N LYS A 66 -10.03 5.90 -1.84
CA LYS A 66 -10.20 7.35 -1.58
C LYS A 66 -9.70 7.78 -0.19
N PHE A 67 -8.39 7.72 0.00
CA PHE A 67 -7.75 8.18 1.23
C PHE A 67 -7.89 9.69 1.42
N ASP A 68 -8.12 10.14 2.66
CA ASP A 68 -8.16 11.57 2.99
C ASP A 68 -6.80 12.24 2.81
N ARG A 69 -5.73 11.50 3.09
CA ARG A 69 -4.36 11.97 2.92
C ARG A 69 -3.44 10.84 2.49
N LEU A 70 -2.81 11.06 1.35
CA LEU A 70 -1.87 10.14 0.73
C LEU A 70 -0.49 10.80 0.62
N GLY A 71 0.55 10.11 1.05
CA GLY A 71 1.94 10.46 0.71
C GLY A 71 2.51 9.39 -0.21
N VAL A 72 3.14 9.78 -1.32
CA VAL A 72 3.83 8.86 -2.23
C VAL A 72 5.31 9.16 -2.18
N PHE A 73 6.10 8.11 -1.98
CA PHE A 73 7.56 8.18 -1.93
C PHE A 73 8.12 7.22 -2.96
N THR A 74 9.20 7.60 -3.62
CA THR A 74 9.98 6.66 -4.43
C THR A 74 10.80 5.77 -3.51
N TYR A 75 10.86 4.48 -3.82
CA TYR A 75 11.75 3.56 -3.12
C TYR A 75 13.19 4.07 -3.24
N SER A 76 13.88 4.14 -2.11
CA SER A 76 15.30 4.44 -2.01
C SER A 76 15.93 3.32 -1.21
N GLU A 77 16.84 2.58 -1.83
CA GLU A 77 17.61 1.55 -1.14
C GLU A 77 18.66 2.25 -0.27
N GLU A 78 18.41 2.34 1.03
CA GLU A 78 19.45 2.75 1.98
C GLU A 78 20.42 1.58 2.19
N GLU A 79 21.72 1.84 2.04
CA GLU A 79 22.79 0.87 2.29
C GLU A 79 22.62 0.23 3.68
N GLY A 80 22.21 -1.04 3.72
CA GLY A 80 22.08 -1.83 4.95
C GLY A 80 20.73 -2.48 5.23
N THR A 81 19.71 -2.32 4.37
CA THR A 81 18.41 -3.00 4.57
C THR A 81 18.31 -4.32 3.81
N LEU A 82 17.64 -5.32 4.41
CA LEU A 82 17.57 -6.73 3.97
C LEU A 82 16.78 -6.99 2.66
N ALA A 83 16.72 -6.02 1.73
CA ALA A 83 16.16 -6.20 0.39
C ALA A 83 17.15 -6.91 -0.58
N LYS A 84 18.05 -7.73 -0.03
CA LYS A 84 18.89 -8.66 -0.78
C LYS A 84 18.72 -10.06 -0.22
N SER A 85 18.08 -10.93 -0.99
CA SER A 85 18.46 -12.33 -1.27
C SER A 85 17.34 -12.99 -2.07
#